data_AF-K7ZEN6-F1
#
_entry.id   AF-K7ZEN6-F1
#
_cell.length_a   1.000
_cell.length_b   1.000
_cell.length_c   1.000
_cell.angle_alpha   90.00
_cell.angle_beta   90.00
_cell.angle_gamma   90.00
#
_symmetry.space_group_name_H-M   'P 1'
#
loop_
_entity.id
_entity.type
_entity.pdbx_description
1 polymer ?
#
loop_
_entity_poly.entity_id
_entity_poly.type
_entity_poly.pdbx_seq_one_letter_code
_entity_poly.pdbx_strand_id
1 'polypeptide(L)'
;MKNTQWVAGLLAAVTLIQASAHAEIISDLPGFDDGGSQGQTFRPPPPPMPDQGVTRQYTDVANLDQISRKSGGEAYRFNLVQPTVLKYLELKVQSSRLKIHEATVMTVSGQRYMIREFHNSNVLESGTVLTSENLNLNEDIRTIELRMESYSNAATISLKAVGDRAVPRLSVQRPVIVAPPTTPSQPNRPTQPSQPSRPVDTRLSSGDVVVSVSSQGKYYDGRVVEVYQNGKVLVRDNDDGKTYVRDISTVGKRISCASNGLCEGENVMAYPVGTQSKNYMGKVMAIYSNNMVKMRDEDDGKEYFRDIKVIHRKLNCLESLCVKDRVLSRSNDGSKYYGGKIEEIYSNGMFAVRDDDDSKVYLRVSQNLFKSVQCHSSGLCIKDRVMSKSTDKYYFGTVTGVYSNGLIYVRDDDDGKSYARQQNVVFKEVKCANGFCRGDRVLSTLSNGRYYAGRVEGAYSGGMISVRDDDDGKVYVRPHTVLSRAR
;
A
#
# COMPACT_ATOMS: atom_id res chain seq x y z
N MET A 1 -52.69 -1.62 -7.07
CA MET A 1 -53.03 -0.44 -6.26
C MET A 1 -51.76 0.14 -5.66
N LYS A 2 -51.38 1.34 -6.13
CA LYS A 2 -50.82 2.49 -5.36
C LYS A 2 -49.69 2.20 -4.35
N ASN A 3 -48.47 2.75 -4.41
CA ASN A 3 -48.08 4.10 -4.83
C ASN A 3 -46.58 4.16 -5.23
N THR A 4 -46.34 4.72 -6.41
CA THR A 4 -45.19 5.56 -6.78
C THR A 4 -45.30 6.91 -6.06
N GLN A 5 -44.17 7.56 -5.72
CA GLN A 5 -43.96 9.01 -5.39
C GLN A 5 -42.85 9.13 -4.30
N TRP A 6 -41.87 10.03 -4.28
CA TRP A 6 -41.43 11.18 -5.08
C TRP A 6 -39.92 11.40 -4.81
N VAL A 7 -39.17 11.79 -5.83
CA VAL A 7 -37.82 12.38 -5.75
C VAL A 7 -37.98 13.90 -5.89
N ALA A 8 -37.53 14.70 -4.92
CA ALA A 8 -37.20 16.12 -5.10
C ALA A 8 -36.61 16.75 -3.82
N GLY A 9 -35.55 17.55 -3.97
CA GLY A 9 -34.99 18.46 -2.96
C GLY A 9 -33.51 18.15 -2.68
N LEU A 10 -32.54 19.06 -2.79
CA LEU A 10 -32.57 20.50 -3.01
C LEU A 10 -31.14 20.92 -3.48
N LEU A 11 -31.06 21.78 -4.49
CA LEU A 11 -29.84 22.39 -5.02
C LEU A 11 -29.68 23.81 -4.44
N ALA A 12 -28.42 24.27 -4.37
CA ALA A 12 -27.93 25.64 -4.17
C ALA A 12 -27.46 26.05 -2.76
N ALA A 13 -26.14 26.21 -2.62
CA ALA A 13 -25.49 27.48 -2.23
C ALA A 13 -23.96 27.29 -2.19
N VAL A 14 -23.28 27.63 -3.30
CA VAL A 14 -21.82 27.85 -3.33
C VAL A 14 -21.62 29.35 -3.41
N THR A 15 -21.17 29.96 -2.32
CA THR A 15 -20.68 31.34 -2.32
C THR A 15 -19.15 31.35 -2.29
N LEU A 16 -18.61 31.96 -3.33
CA LEU A 16 -17.19 32.30 -3.52
C LEU A 16 -16.72 33.27 -2.43
N ILE A 17 -15.57 32.99 -1.83
CA ILE A 17 -14.73 34.01 -1.20
C ILE A 17 -13.39 33.98 -1.92
N GLN A 18 -13.20 34.93 -2.84
CA GLN A 18 -11.88 35.33 -3.33
C GLN A 18 -11.39 36.47 -2.44
N ALA A 19 -10.34 36.24 -1.67
CA ALA A 19 -9.58 37.30 -1.02
C ALA A 19 -8.29 37.53 -1.82
N SER A 20 -8.28 38.58 -2.62
CA SER A 20 -7.07 39.14 -3.23
C SER A 20 -6.36 40.00 -2.19
N ALA A 21 -5.27 39.49 -1.63
CA ALA A 21 -4.32 40.29 -0.87
C ALA A 21 -3.37 40.99 -1.85
N HIS A 22 -3.59 42.29 -2.05
CA HIS A 22 -2.60 43.18 -2.65
C HIS A 22 -1.53 43.49 -1.59
N ALA A 23 -0.27 43.18 -1.91
CA ALA A 23 0.88 43.66 -1.14
C ALA A 23 1.30 45.02 -1.72
N GLU A 24 1.12 46.08 -0.93
CA GLU A 24 1.71 47.38 -1.21
C GLU A 24 3.23 47.31 -1.02
N ILE A 25 3.94 47.74 -2.05
CA ILE A 25 5.40 47.87 -2.07
C ILE A 25 5.75 49.12 -1.28
N ILE A 26 6.41 48.95 -0.14
CA ILE A 26 7.08 50.02 0.60
C ILE A 26 8.25 50.49 -0.27
N SER A 27 8.09 51.65 -0.91
CA SER A 27 9.15 52.41 -1.55
C SER A 27 9.55 53.51 -0.58
N ASP A 28 10.61 53.32 0.18
CA ASP A 28 11.32 54.44 0.82
C ASP A 28 12.74 54.04 1.20
N LEU A 29 13.70 54.46 0.38
CA LEU A 29 15.12 54.52 0.73
C LEU A 29 15.66 55.86 0.19
N PRO A 30 16.23 56.72 1.05
CA PRO A 30 16.67 58.04 0.65
C PRO A 30 17.92 57.97 -0.24
N GLY A 31 17.93 58.87 -1.23
CA GLY A 31 19.02 59.06 -2.17
C GLY A 31 20.29 59.59 -1.50
N PHE A 32 21.42 59.21 -2.08
CA PHE A 32 22.72 59.81 -1.82
C PHE A 32 23.18 60.50 -3.09
N ASP A 33 23.11 61.84 -3.07
CA ASP A 33 23.74 62.71 -4.05
C ASP A 33 25.24 62.88 -3.71
N ASP A 34 26.04 62.76 -4.76
CA ASP A 34 27.20 63.55 -5.16
C ASP A 34 28.40 63.79 -4.22
N GLY A 35 29.53 63.22 -4.67
CA GLY A 35 30.88 63.73 -4.43
C GLY A 35 31.78 63.38 -5.61
N GLY A 36 31.98 64.34 -6.52
CA GLY A 36 32.76 64.13 -7.74
C GLY A 36 34.27 64.04 -7.51
N SER A 37 34.97 63.29 -8.38
CA SER A 37 36.34 63.61 -8.80
C SER A 37 36.76 62.81 -10.04
N GLN A 38 37.04 63.57 -11.11
CA GLN A 38 38.08 63.38 -12.12
C GLN A 38 38.17 62.09 -12.96
N GLY A 39 37.74 62.22 -14.22
CA GLY A 39 38.63 62.02 -15.38
C GLY A 39 39.10 60.60 -15.69
N GLN A 40 38.20 59.74 -16.20
CA GLN A 40 38.59 58.59 -17.01
C GLN A 40 37.69 58.48 -18.25
N THR A 41 38.30 58.46 -19.42
CA THR A 41 37.63 58.20 -20.70
C THR A 41 37.20 56.73 -20.74
N PHE A 42 35.94 56.46 -20.41
CA PHE A 42 35.34 55.14 -20.56
C PHE A 42 35.10 54.82 -22.05
N ARG A 43 35.63 53.69 -22.50
CA ARG A 43 35.20 53.07 -23.76
C ARG A 43 33.74 52.63 -23.62
N PRO A 44 32.91 52.76 -24.67
CA PRO A 44 31.54 52.26 -24.63
C PRO A 44 31.53 50.76 -24.30
N PRO A 45 30.61 50.31 -23.42
CA PRO A 45 30.50 48.90 -23.10
C PRO A 45 30.16 48.09 -24.35
N PRO A 46 30.75 46.89 -24.53
CA PRO A 46 30.37 46.01 -25.63
C PRO A 46 28.86 45.69 -25.55
N PRO A 47 28.19 45.52 -26.70
CA PRO A 47 26.77 45.22 -26.74
C PRO A 47 26.48 43.98 -25.87
N PRO A 48 25.37 43.98 -25.11
CA PRO A 48 24.99 42.85 -24.28
C PRO A 48 24.89 41.60 -25.15
N MET A 49 25.71 40.59 -24.83
CA MET A 49 25.59 39.29 -25.47
C MET A 49 24.17 38.77 -25.24
N PRO A 50 23.51 38.21 -26.26
CA PRO A 50 22.17 37.66 -26.12
C PRO A 50 22.22 36.62 -24.99
N ASP A 51 21.37 36.82 -23.99
CA ASP A 51 21.18 35.93 -22.85
C ASP A 51 20.63 34.60 -23.38
N GLN A 52 21.53 33.74 -23.84
CA GLN A 52 21.19 32.36 -24.14
C GLN A 52 21.01 31.68 -22.79
N GLY A 53 19.79 31.74 -22.28
CA GLY A 53 19.34 31.03 -21.09
C GLY A 53 19.49 29.53 -21.28
N VAL A 54 20.72 29.01 -21.12
CA VAL A 54 21.00 27.58 -21.13
C VAL A 54 20.40 27.02 -19.85
N THR A 55 19.16 26.52 -19.94
CA THR A 55 18.53 25.79 -18.85
C THR A 55 19.35 24.53 -18.59
N ARG A 56 20.18 24.54 -17.53
CA ARG A 56 20.99 23.38 -17.16
C ARG A 56 20.06 22.28 -16.65
N GLN A 57 19.95 21.20 -17.42
CA GLN A 57 19.25 20.00 -16.99
C GLN A 57 20.26 19.03 -16.39
N TYR A 58 19.95 18.49 -15.22
CA TYR A 58 20.79 17.49 -14.57
C TYR A 58 20.18 16.11 -14.76
N THR A 59 20.97 15.13 -15.18
CA THR A 59 20.44 13.79 -15.51
C THR A 59 21.29 12.68 -14.93
N ASP A 60 20.65 11.57 -14.56
CA ASP A 60 21.32 10.31 -14.26
C ASP A 60 20.52 9.13 -14.82
N VAL A 61 21.17 7.98 -15.04
CA VAL A 61 20.56 6.77 -15.62
C VAL A 61 20.87 5.56 -14.77
N ALA A 62 19.82 4.85 -14.35
CA ALA A 62 19.92 3.55 -13.69
C ALA A 62 19.49 2.43 -14.64
N ASN A 63 20.28 1.36 -14.69
CA ASN A 63 19.93 0.15 -15.43
C ASN A 63 19.35 -0.90 -14.48
N LEU A 64 18.29 -1.57 -14.92
CA LEU A 64 17.67 -2.68 -14.22
C LEU A 64 17.57 -3.87 -15.17
N ASP A 65 18.32 -4.91 -14.86
CA ASP A 65 18.30 -6.18 -15.58
C ASP A 65 17.43 -7.21 -14.85
N GLN A 66 17.08 -8.28 -15.57
CA GLN A 66 16.40 -9.46 -15.03
C GLN A 66 15.00 -9.20 -14.46
N ILE A 67 14.20 -8.41 -15.18
CA ILE A 67 12.78 -8.24 -14.82
C ILE A 67 12.03 -9.56 -14.98
N SER A 68 11.33 -9.97 -13.92
CA SER A 68 10.65 -11.25 -13.76
C SER A 68 9.40 -11.38 -14.64
N ARG A 69 9.03 -12.63 -14.93
CA ARG A 69 7.79 -13.02 -15.66
C ARG A 69 6.61 -13.29 -14.71
N LYS A 70 6.73 -12.89 -13.45
CA LYS A 70 5.67 -13.10 -12.46
C LYS A 70 4.44 -12.30 -12.87
N SER A 71 3.31 -12.99 -13.02
CA SER A 71 2.02 -12.38 -13.36
C SER A 71 1.67 -11.26 -12.38
N GLY A 72 1.29 -10.10 -12.91
CA GLY A 72 1.02 -8.88 -12.12
C GLY A 72 2.28 -8.08 -11.78
N GLY A 73 3.44 -8.52 -12.25
CA GLY A 73 4.72 -7.85 -12.11
C GLY A 73 5.35 -7.91 -10.72
N GLU A 74 6.62 -7.55 -10.68
CA GLU A 74 7.39 -7.31 -9.46
C GLU A 74 7.63 -5.81 -9.28
N ALA A 75 7.65 -5.37 -8.02
CA ALA A 75 7.95 -3.98 -7.69
C ALA A 75 9.46 -3.78 -7.57
N TYR A 76 9.98 -2.83 -8.34
CA TYR A 76 11.38 -2.41 -8.33
C TYR A 76 11.46 -0.97 -7.81
N ARG A 77 12.45 -0.70 -6.97
CA ARG A 77 12.59 0.59 -6.31
C ARG A 77 13.89 1.27 -6.74
N PHE A 78 13.79 2.51 -7.17
CA PHE A 78 14.91 3.38 -7.50
C PHE A 78 14.97 4.49 -6.44
N ASN A 79 15.96 4.42 -5.56
CA ASN A 79 16.16 5.42 -4.52
C ASN A 79 17.07 6.52 -5.04
N LEU A 80 16.70 7.78 -4.82
CA LEU A 80 17.60 8.88 -5.05
C LEU A 80 18.59 8.96 -3.88
N VAL A 81 19.88 8.99 -4.18
CA VAL A 81 20.94 9.11 -3.16
C VAL A 81 20.76 10.40 -2.35
N GLN A 82 20.37 11.47 -3.03
CA GLN A 82 19.92 12.72 -2.43
C GLN A 82 18.54 13.06 -3.01
N PRO A 83 17.51 13.29 -2.16
CA PRO A 83 16.22 13.73 -2.64
C PRO A 83 16.34 15.04 -3.43
N THR A 84 15.64 15.13 -4.56
CA THR A 84 15.61 16.32 -5.41
C THR A 84 14.30 16.41 -6.18
N VAL A 85 13.92 17.62 -6.58
CA VAL A 85 12.83 17.85 -7.54
C VAL A 85 13.21 17.27 -8.91
N LEU A 86 12.33 16.40 -9.43
CA LEU A 86 12.45 15.85 -10.78
C LEU A 86 11.51 16.60 -11.72
N LYS A 87 12.00 16.86 -12.92
CA LYS A 87 11.22 17.41 -14.03
C LYS A 87 10.42 16.30 -14.72
N TYR A 88 11.08 15.22 -15.14
CA TYR A 88 10.42 14.07 -15.74
C TYR A 88 11.33 12.83 -15.65
N LEU A 89 10.75 11.68 -16.01
CA LEU A 89 11.42 10.39 -16.12
C LEU A 89 11.34 9.89 -17.56
N GLU A 90 12.38 9.22 -18.01
CA GLU A 90 12.42 8.56 -19.32
C GLU A 90 12.80 7.10 -19.11
N LEU A 91 11.92 6.18 -19.50
CA LEU A 91 12.13 4.75 -19.42
C LEU A 91 12.35 4.20 -20.81
N LYS A 92 13.47 3.51 -21.02
CA LYS A 92 13.78 2.82 -22.27
C LYS A 92 13.87 1.33 -22.04
N VAL A 93 13.10 0.57 -22.82
CA VAL A 93 13.18 -0.89 -22.84
C VAL A 93 14.40 -1.29 -23.67
N GLN A 94 15.39 -1.89 -23.03
CA GLN A 94 16.65 -2.27 -23.70
C GLN A 94 16.57 -3.65 -24.33
N SER A 95 15.90 -4.60 -23.65
CA SER A 95 15.74 -5.96 -24.16
C SER A 95 14.44 -6.60 -23.68
N SER A 96 13.89 -7.48 -24.52
CA SER A 96 12.64 -8.23 -24.31
C SER A 96 11.39 -7.35 -24.17
N ARG A 97 10.22 -7.98 -24.25
CA ARG A 97 8.92 -7.31 -24.13
C ARG A 97 8.57 -7.05 -22.66
N LEU A 98 8.08 -5.84 -22.36
CA LEU A 98 7.83 -5.39 -21.00
C LEU A 98 6.43 -4.79 -20.86
N LYS A 99 5.72 -5.07 -19.77
CA LYS A 99 4.53 -4.32 -19.37
C LYS A 99 4.78 -3.61 -18.04
N ILE A 100 4.44 -2.33 -17.97
CA ILE A 100 4.43 -1.57 -16.72
C ILE A 100 3.00 -1.59 -16.18
N HIS A 101 2.80 -2.20 -15.01
CA HIS A 101 1.49 -2.23 -14.36
C HIS A 101 1.24 -0.94 -13.59
N GLU A 102 2.25 -0.42 -12.91
CA GLU A 102 2.13 0.74 -12.04
C GLU A 102 3.46 1.46 -11.87
N ALA A 103 3.42 2.78 -11.74
CA ALA A 103 4.58 3.61 -11.49
C ALA A 103 4.21 4.73 -10.52
N THR A 104 4.95 4.85 -9.42
CA THR A 104 4.72 5.88 -8.40
C THR A 104 6.03 6.54 -8.00
N VAL A 105 5.98 7.83 -7.68
CA VAL A 105 7.06 8.54 -6.99
C VAL A 105 6.64 8.83 -5.56
N MET A 106 7.57 8.76 -4.62
CA MET A 106 7.37 9.09 -3.22
C MET A 106 8.22 10.29 -2.84
N THR A 107 7.59 11.30 -2.25
CA THR A 107 8.27 12.50 -1.79
C THR A 107 8.87 12.33 -0.40
N VAL A 108 9.69 13.29 0.02
CA VAL A 108 10.28 13.30 1.37
C VAL A 108 9.23 13.37 2.49
N SER A 109 8.07 13.99 2.27
CA SER A 109 6.94 13.96 3.21
C SER A 109 6.19 12.62 3.26
N GLY A 110 6.53 11.69 2.38
CA GLY A 110 5.88 10.38 2.26
C GLY A 110 4.62 10.38 1.41
N GLN A 111 4.31 11.47 0.70
CA GLN A 111 3.22 11.50 -0.27
C GLN A 111 3.59 10.66 -1.51
N ARG A 112 2.60 9.94 -2.05
CA ARG A 112 2.76 9.09 -3.24
C ARG A 112 2.02 9.73 -4.41
N TYR A 113 2.72 9.89 -5.53
CA TYR A 113 2.15 10.40 -6.78
C TYR A 113 2.29 9.35 -7.86
N MET A 114 1.20 9.04 -8.56
CA MET A 114 1.18 8.10 -9.67
C MET A 114 1.66 8.78 -10.95
N ILE A 115 2.57 8.13 -11.67
CA ILE A 115 3.03 8.57 -13.00
C ILE A 115 2.07 8.00 -14.03
N ARG A 116 1.21 8.86 -14.59
CA ARG A 116 0.08 8.43 -15.44
C ARG A 116 0.55 7.76 -16.71
N GLU A 117 1.59 8.29 -17.36
CA GLU A 117 2.07 7.74 -18.64
C GLU A 117 2.69 6.34 -18.52
N PHE A 118 3.07 5.96 -17.31
CA PHE A 118 3.63 4.63 -17.02
C PHE A 118 2.59 3.69 -16.41
N HIS A 119 1.37 4.16 -16.11
CA HIS A 119 0.36 3.34 -15.46
C HIS A 119 -0.36 2.41 -16.45
N ASN A 120 -0.37 1.11 -16.16
CA ASN A 120 -0.97 0.06 -17.00
C ASN A 120 -0.65 0.21 -18.49
N SER A 121 0.64 0.29 -18.82
CA SER A 121 1.10 0.43 -20.19
C SER A 121 0.64 -0.75 -21.06
N ASN A 122 0.66 -0.54 -22.38
CA ASN A 122 0.68 -1.67 -23.32
C ASN A 122 1.96 -2.50 -23.13
N VAL A 123 2.00 -3.70 -23.72
CA VAL A 123 3.25 -4.45 -23.83
C VAL A 123 4.20 -3.69 -24.75
N LEU A 124 5.25 -3.15 -24.16
CA LEU A 124 6.29 -2.37 -24.81
C LEU A 124 7.30 -3.32 -25.45
N GLU A 125 7.72 -2.97 -26.66
CA GLU A 125 8.71 -3.73 -27.41
C GLU A 125 10.14 -3.27 -27.06
N SER A 126 11.14 -4.07 -27.42
CA SER A 126 12.54 -3.68 -27.26
C SER A 126 12.83 -2.40 -28.05
N GLY A 127 13.49 -1.43 -27.43
CA GLY A 127 13.80 -0.13 -27.99
C GLY A 127 12.73 0.94 -27.75
N THR A 128 11.55 0.60 -27.25
CA THR A 128 10.51 1.58 -26.89
C THR A 128 11.01 2.52 -25.80
N VAL A 129 10.79 3.83 -25.99
CA VAL A 129 11.05 4.88 -25.01
C VAL A 129 9.72 5.47 -24.56
N LEU A 130 9.48 5.49 -23.25
CA LEU A 130 8.37 6.18 -22.61
C LEU A 130 8.90 7.36 -21.81
N THR A 131 8.23 8.50 -21.91
CA THR A 131 8.54 9.70 -21.12
C THR A 131 7.35 9.98 -20.21
N SER A 132 7.60 10.25 -18.94
CA SER A 132 6.55 10.66 -18.01
C SER A 132 6.01 12.04 -18.36
N GLU A 133 4.86 12.37 -17.78
CA GLU A 133 4.46 13.77 -17.64
C GLU A 133 5.53 14.60 -16.92
N ASN A 134 5.45 15.92 -17.08
CA ASN A 134 6.23 16.82 -16.24
C ASN A 134 5.72 16.73 -14.81
N LEU A 135 6.55 16.22 -13.91
CA LEU A 135 6.15 15.91 -12.54
C LEU A 135 5.77 17.18 -11.78
N ASN A 136 6.36 18.34 -12.09
CA ASN A 136 6.04 19.67 -11.51
C ASN A 136 5.73 19.64 -10.00
N LEU A 137 6.36 18.72 -9.27
CA LEU A 137 6.18 18.59 -7.84
C LEU A 137 7.08 19.64 -7.20
N ASN A 138 6.50 20.54 -6.41
CA ASN A 138 7.27 21.51 -5.61
C ASN A 138 7.92 20.84 -4.38
N GLU A 139 8.20 19.55 -4.46
CA GLU A 139 8.71 18.73 -3.37
C GLU A 139 9.80 17.77 -3.86
N ASP A 140 10.79 17.52 -3.01
CA ASP A 140 11.87 16.59 -3.31
C ASP A 140 11.36 15.14 -3.35
N ILE A 141 11.73 14.44 -4.41
CA ILE A 141 11.42 13.03 -4.60
C ILE A 141 12.53 12.19 -3.97
N ARG A 142 12.16 11.25 -3.12
CA ARG A 142 13.09 10.32 -2.46
C ARG A 142 13.20 9.00 -3.20
N THR A 143 12.09 8.50 -3.72
CA THR A 143 12.01 7.14 -4.26
C THR A 143 11.07 7.09 -5.46
N ILE A 144 11.43 6.31 -6.48
CA ILE A 144 10.59 5.93 -7.61
C ILE A 144 10.33 4.43 -7.52
N GLU A 145 9.08 3.99 -7.65
CA GLU A 145 8.66 2.59 -7.55
C GLU A 145 7.94 2.19 -8.85
N LEU A 146 8.44 1.18 -9.54
CA LEU A 146 7.89 0.64 -10.78
C LEU A 146 7.47 -0.82 -10.59
N ARG A 147 6.21 -1.15 -10.84
CA ARG A 147 5.73 -2.54 -10.89
C ARG A 147 5.64 -3.01 -12.33
N MET A 148 6.48 -3.97 -12.70
CA MET A 148 6.69 -4.36 -14.09
C MET A 148 6.74 -5.87 -14.27
N GLU A 149 6.33 -6.35 -15.43
CA GLU A 149 6.30 -7.75 -15.82
C GLU A 149 6.94 -7.94 -17.19
N SER A 150 7.82 -8.93 -17.32
CA SER A 150 8.32 -9.36 -18.63
C SER A 150 7.36 -10.34 -19.32
N TYR A 151 7.13 -10.11 -20.62
CA TYR A 151 6.24 -10.91 -21.48
C TYR A 151 6.96 -11.89 -22.41
N SER A 152 8.29 -12.02 -22.28
CA SER A 152 9.07 -12.96 -23.10
C SER A 152 10.22 -13.58 -22.30
N ASN A 153 11.43 -13.05 -22.43
CA ASN A 153 12.60 -13.41 -21.61
C ASN A 153 12.83 -12.35 -20.53
N ALA A 154 13.75 -12.57 -19.61
CA ALA A 154 14.19 -11.54 -18.66
C ALA A 154 14.38 -10.18 -19.37
N ALA A 155 13.58 -9.19 -18.99
CA ALA A 155 13.61 -7.88 -19.63
C ALA A 155 14.61 -6.97 -18.94
N THR A 156 15.16 -6.04 -19.71
CA THR A 156 16.13 -5.04 -19.22
C THR A 156 15.64 -3.66 -19.58
N ILE A 157 15.76 -2.71 -18.64
CA ILE A 157 15.41 -1.31 -18.87
C ILE A 157 16.53 -0.37 -18.44
N SER A 158 16.54 0.82 -19.01
CA SER A 158 17.21 2.00 -18.44
C SER A 158 16.18 3.03 -18.03
N LEU A 159 16.24 3.48 -16.79
CA LEU A 159 15.46 4.58 -16.25
C LEU A 159 16.36 5.81 -16.10
N LYS A 160 16.05 6.86 -16.85
CA LYS A 160 16.71 8.15 -16.78
C LYS A 160 15.85 9.12 -15.97
N ALA A 161 16.44 9.73 -14.95
CA ALA A 161 15.79 10.79 -14.18
C ALA A 161 16.39 12.15 -14.56
N VAL A 162 15.52 13.14 -14.78
CA VAL A 162 15.92 14.51 -15.12
C VAL A 162 15.51 15.44 -13.98
N GLY A 163 16.50 16.02 -13.30
CA GLY A 163 16.34 16.97 -12.20
C GLY A 163 16.50 18.41 -12.67
N ASP A 164 15.82 19.33 -11.98
CA ASP A 164 15.87 20.77 -12.26
C ASP A 164 17.01 21.47 -11.50
N ARG A 165 17.25 21.07 -10.24
CA ARG A 165 18.17 21.77 -9.32
C ARG A 165 19.46 21.00 -9.01
N ALA A 166 19.44 19.67 -9.08
CA ALA A 166 20.56 18.82 -8.72
C ALA A 166 20.57 17.52 -9.55
N VAL A 167 21.72 16.85 -9.61
CA VAL A 167 21.89 15.56 -10.30
C VAL A 167 21.14 14.46 -9.52
N PRO A 168 20.09 13.85 -10.10
CA PRO A 168 19.26 12.88 -9.41
C PRO A 168 19.92 11.49 -9.38
N ARG A 169 20.98 11.32 -8.59
CA ARG A 169 21.74 10.06 -8.54
C ARG A 169 20.85 8.88 -8.13
N LEU A 170 20.69 7.90 -9.00
CA LEU A 170 19.80 6.76 -8.80
C LEU A 170 20.54 5.54 -8.25
N SER A 171 19.94 4.87 -7.26
CA SER A 171 20.37 3.57 -6.75
C SER A 171 19.23 2.56 -6.87
N VAL A 172 19.46 1.46 -7.58
CA VAL A 172 18.45 0.41 -7.79
C VAL A 172 18.43 -0.55 -6.60
N GLN A 173 17.26 -0.73 -6.01
CA GLN A 173 16.98 -1.75 -5.03
C GLN A 173 16.06 -2.79 -5.65
N ARG A 174 16.61 -3.97 -5.93
CA ARG A 174 15.82 -5.13 -6.38
C ARG A 174 14.96 -5.62 -5.21
N PRO A 175 13.75 -6.13 -5.46
CA PRO A 175 13.00 -6.83 -4.43
C PRO A 175 13.93 -7.91 -3.87
N VAL A 176 14.23 -7.82 -2.58
CA VAL A 176 14.98 -8.88 -1.90
C VAL A 176 14.09 -10.09 -2.01
N ILE A 177 14.47 -11.04 -2.86
CA ILE A 177 13.96 -12.41 -2.75
C ILE A 177 14.47 -12.84 -1.39
N VAL A 178 13.65 -12.65 -0.36
CA VAL A 178 13.95 -13.16 0.97
C VAL A 178 14.01 -14.66 0.74
N ALA A 179 15.23 -15.18 0.59
CA ALA A 179 15.46 -16.59 0.72
C ALA A 179 14.75 -16.98 2.01
N PRO A 180 13.80 -17.92 1.98
CA PRO A 180 12.98 -18.25 3.13
C PRO A 180 13.91 -18.41 4.34
N PRO A 181 13.60 -17.77 5.49
CA PRO A 181 14.49 -17.73 6.64
C PRO A 181 14.97 -19.15 6.89
N THR A 182 16.27 -19.35 6.88
CA THR A 182 16.88 -20.64 7.23
C THR A 182 16.49 -20.92 8.66
N THR A 183 15.43 -21.69 8.83
CA THR A 183 14.93 -22.20 10.10
C THR A 183 16.13 -22.83 10.84
N PRO A 184 16.31 -22.58 12.15
CA PRO A 184 17.34 -23.25 12.93
C PRO A 184 17.27 -24.75 12.66
N SER A 185 18.37 -25.28 12.15
CA SER A 185 18.48 -26.64 11.62
C SER A 185 18.01 -27.65 12.64
N GLN A 186 16.79 -28.18 12.45
CA GLN A 186 16.45 -29.50 12.96
C GLN A 186 17.40 -30.52 12.32
N PRO A 187 17.80 -31.58 13.05
CA PRO A 187 18.75 -32.56 12.54
C PRO A 187 18.21 -33.20 11.24
N ASN A 188 18.90 -32.90 10.14
CA ASN A 188 18.87 -33.52 8.82
C ASN A 188 17.71 -34.50 8.54
N ARG A 189 16.55 -33.95 8.16
CA ARG A 189 15.70 -34.63 7.18
C ARG A 189 16.11 -34.09 5.80
N PRO A 190 16.60 -34.91 4.87
CA PRO A 190 17.03 -34.45 3.56
C PRO A 190 15.90 -33.67 2.89
N THR A 191 16.13 -32.38 2.65
CA THR A 191 15.23 -31.55 1.84
C THR A 191 15.32 -32.07 0.41
N GLN A 192 14.31 -32.84 0.03
CA GLN A 192 14.14 -33.33 -1.33
C GLN A 192 14.06 -32.12 -2.26
N PRO A 193 14.95 -32.00 -3.26
CA PRO A 193 14.92 -30.90 -4.21
C PRO A 193 13.51 -30.81 -4.83
N SER A 194 12.99 -29.59 -4.98
CA SER A 194 11.72 -29.35 -5.66
C SER A 194 11.84 -29.85 -7.10
N GLN A 195 11.45 -31.10 -7.31
CA GLN A 195 11.47 -31.77 -8.60
C GLN A 195 10.59 -30.93 -9.54
N PRO A 196 11.07 -30.58 -10.75
CA PRO A 196 10.25 -29.91 -11.74
C PRO A 196 8.96 -30.71 -11.91
N SER A 197 7.82 -30.05 -11.78
CA SER A 197 6.50 -30.68 -11.83
C SER A 197 6.40 -31.49 -13.11
N ARG A 198 6.37 -32.82 -12.96
CA ARG A 198 6.21 -33.75 -14.08
C ARG A 198 4.97 -33.30 -14.87
N PRO A 199 5.03 -33.20 -16.21
CA PRO A 199 3.87 -32.80 -17.00
C PRO A 199 2.69 -33.69 -16.64
N VAL A 200 1.58 -33.07 -16.25
CA VAL A 200 0.38 -33.78 -15.79
C VAL A 200 -0.17 -34.57 -16.97
N ASP A 201 -0.27 -35.89 -16.83
CA ASP A 201 -0.83 -36.73 -17.88
C ASP A 201 -2.33 -36.49 -18.00
N THR A 202 -2.73 -35.82 -19.08
CA THR A 202 -4.13 -35.50 -19.38
C THR A 202 -4.77 -36.51 -20.32
N ARG A 203 -4.06 -37.59 -20.71
CA ARG A 203 -4.65 -38.63 -21.57
C ARG A 203 -5.68 -39.43 -20.76
N LEU A 204 -6.87 -39.59 -21.33
CA LEU A 204 -7.93 -40.40 -20.73
C LEU A 204 -7.69 -41.88 -21.01
N SER A 205 -7.92 -42.70 -19.99
CA SER A 205 -7.91 -44.16 -20.04
C SER A 205 -9.14 -44.70 -19.30
N SER A 206 -9.55 -45.93 -19.63
CA SER A 206 -10.61 -46.62 -18.88
C SER A 206 -10.27 -46.68 -17.39
N GLY A 207 -11.24 -46.39 -16.53
CA GLY A 207 -11.11 -46.32 -15.08
C GLY A 207 -10.74 -44.95 -14.50
N ASP A 208 -10.27 -44.00 -15.33
CA ASP A 208 -9.93 -42.65 -14.89
C ASP A 208 -11.13 -41.95 -14.24
N VAL A 209 -10.89 -41.27 -13.11
CA VAL A 209 -11.89 -40.40 -12.47
C VAL A 209 -11.92 -39.08 -13.23
N VAL A 210 -13.11 -38.65 -13.64
CA VAL A 210 -13.28 -37.48 -14.51
C VAL A 210 -14.40 -36.56 -14.04
N VAL A 211 -14.42 -35.34 -14.58
CA VAL A 211 -15.60 -34.48 -14.63
C VAL A 211 -16.05 -34.35 -16.09
N SER A 212 -17.35 -34.41 -16.34
CA SER A 212 -17.95 -34.18 -17.66
C SER A 212 -18.98 -33.06 -17.60
N VAL A 213 -19.28 -32.46 -18.76
CA VAL A 213 -20.32 -31.43 -18.91
C VAL A 213 -21.45 -31.99 -19.77
N SER A 214 -22.69 -31.90 -19.30
CA SER A 214 -23.87 -32.26 -20.10
C SER A 214 -24.19 -31.21 -21.15
N SER A 215 -25.07 -31.56 -22.09
CA SER A 215 -25.60 -30.61 -23.08
C SER A 215 -26.33 -29.41 -22.46
N GLN A 216 -26.75 -29.52 -21.20
CA GLN A 216 -27.37 -28.44 -20.43
C GLN A 216 -26.36 -27.60 -19.62
N GLY A 217 -25.06 -27.85 -19.77
CA GLY A 217 -24.01 -27.14 -19.04
C GLY A 217 -23.86 -27.55 -17.56
N LYS A 218 -24.46 -28.68 -17.15
CA LYS A 218 -24.29 -29.22 -15.79
C LYS A 218 -23.04 -30.09 -15.72
N TYR A 219 -22.33 -30.01 -14.60
CA TYR A 219 -21.10 -30.76 -14.34
C TYR A 219 -21.40 -32.01 -13.52
N TYR A 220 -20.77 -33.12 -13.89
CA TYR A 220 -20.91 -34.42 -13.21
C TYR A 220 -19.55 -35.05 -13.03
N ASP A 221 -19.24 -35.52 -11.82
CA ASP A 221 -18.10 -36.41 -11.62
C ASP A 221 -18.47 -37.86 -11.97
N GLY A 222 -17.50 -38.61 -12.49
CA GLY A 222 -17.73 -39.96 -12.98
C GLY A 222 -16.45 -40.73 -13.22
N ARG A 223 -16.57 -41.85 -13.94
CA ARG A 223 -15.45 -42.67 -14.40
C ARG A 223 -15.52 -42.95 -15.88
N VAL A 224 -14.37 -42.91 -16.55
CA VAL A 224 -14.26 -43.34 -17.96
C VAL A 224 -14.48 -44.84 -18.03
N VAL A 225 -15.42 -45.26 -18.87
CA VAL A 225 -15.66 -46.67 -19.19
C VAL A 225 -14.85 -47.06 -20.41
N GLU A 226 -14.91 -46.25 -21.47
CA GLU A 226 -14.26 -46.53 -22.76
C GLU A 226 -13.90 -45.22 -23.48
N VAL A 227 -12.78 -45.21 -24.22
CA VAL A 227 -12.32 -44.09 -25.04
C VAL A 227 -12.32 -44.51 -26.50
N TYR A 228 -13.07 -43.79 -27.34
CA TYR A 228 -13.21 -44.11 -28.76
C TYR A 228 -12.21 -43.31 -29.62
N GLN A 229 -11.79 -43.90 -30.74
CA GLN A 229 -10.85 -43.26 -31.68
C GLN A 229 -11.40 -42.00 -32.36
N ASN A 230 -12.73 -41.83 -32.39
CA ASN A 230 -13.41 -40.67 -32.98
C ASN A 230 -13.49 -39.45 -32.03
N GLY A 231 -12.73 -39.45 -30.94
CA GLY A 231 -12.73 -38.35 -29.97
C GLY A 231 -13.94 -38.34 -29.04
N LYS A 232 -14.71 -39.42 -28.98
CA LYS A 232 -15.77 -39.62 -27.98
C LYS A 232 -15.27 -40.44 -26.80
N VAL A 233 -15.91 -40.27 -25.66
CA VAL A 233 -15.63 -41.04 -24.43
C VAL A 233 -16.94 -41.45 -23.78
N LEU A 234 -17.03 -42.71 -23.35
CA LEU A 234 -18.15 -43.22 -22.57
C LEU A 234 -17.83 -42.99 -21.08
N VAL A 235 -18.61 -42.16 -20.40
CA VAL A 235 -18.44 -41.82 -18.98
C VAL A 235 -19.62 -42.37 -18.19
N ARG A 236 -19.35 -43.05 -17.07
CA ARG A 236 -20.36 -43.42 -16.07
C ARG A 236 -20.45 -42.31 -15.04
N ASP A 237 -21.55 -41.57 -15.01
CA ASP A 237 -21.76 -40.45 -14.08
C ASP A 237 -22.08 -41.00 -12.67
N ASN A 238 -21.55 -40.37 -11.62
CA ASN A 238 -21.65 -40.86 -10.24
C ASN A 238 -23.01 -40.57 -9.59
N ASP A 239 -23.78 -39.60 -10.12
CA ASP A 239 -25.05 -39.17 -9.54
C ASP A 239 -26.20 -40.13 -9.82
N ASP A 240 -26.28 -40.68 -11.04
CA ASP A 240 -27.33 -41.63 -11.44
C ASP A 240 -26.80 -43.01 -11.85
N GLY A 241 -25.48 -43.18 -11.92
CA GLY A 241 -24.82 -44.43 -12.25
C GLY A 241 -24.96 -44.86 -13.72
N LYS A 242 -25.57 -44.04 -14.59
CA LYS A 242 -25.74 -44.32 -16.02
C LYS A 242 -24.51 -43.92 -16.82
N THR A 243 -24.44 -44.40 -18.05
CA THR A 243 -23.35 -44.09 -18.98
C THR A 243 -23.81 -43.12 -20.05
N TYR A 244 -22.93 -42.18 -20.39
CA TYR A 244 -23.16 -41.16 -21.39
C TYR A 244 -21.97 -41.04 -22.31
N VAL A 245 -22.23 -40.92 -23.61
CA VAL A 245 -21.20 -40.58 -24.59
C VAL A 245 -21.00 -39.07 -24.59
N ARG A 246 -19.76 -38.63 -24.37
CA ARG A 246 -19.36 -37.21 -24.34
C ARG A 246 -18.22 -36.97 -25.34
N ASP A 247 -18.06 -35.72 -25.75
CA ASP A 247 -16.86 -35.29 -26.46
C ASP A 247 -15.67 -35.29 -25.51
N ILE A 248 -14.52 -35.84 -25.94
CA ILE A 248 -13.32 -35.90 -25.10
C ILE A 248 -12.86 -34.51 -24.65
N SER A 249 -13.14 -33.46 -25.44
CA SER A 249 -12.81 -32.08 -25.13
C SER A 249 -13.63 -31.48 -23.97
N THR A 250 -14.76 -32.09 -23.60
CA THR A 250 -15.57 -31.64 -22.46
C THR A 250 -15.33 -32.45 -21.19
N VAL A 251 -14.40 -33.41 -21.23
CA VAL A 251 -14.08 -34.30 -20.12
C VAL A 251 -12.71 -33.95 -19.54
N GLY A 252 -12.67 -33.64 -18.25
CA GLY A 252 -11.43 -33.38 -17.51
C GLY A 252 -11.04 -34.57 -16.64
N LYS A 253 -9.80 -35.04 -16.76
CA LYS A 253 -9.21 -36.06 -15.88
C LYS A 253 -8.92 -35.46 -14.50
N ARG A 254 -9.21 -36.19 -13.42
CA ARG A 254 -8.84 -35.78 -12.07
C ARG A 254 -7.31 -35.75 -11.93
N ILE A 255 -6.79 -34.69 -11.33
CA ILE A 255 -5.37 -34.43 -11.14
C ILE A 255 -5.12 -34.00 -9.69
N SER A 256 -3.94 -34.30 -9.14
CA SER A 256 -3.65 -34.00 -7.73
C SER A 256 -3.46 -32.49 -7.47
N CYS A 257 -2.84 -31.79 -8.41
CA CYS A 257 -2.59 -30.36 -8.33
C CYS A 257 -2.65 -29.72 -9.72
N ALA A 258 -3.17 -28.51 -9.80
CA ALA A 258 -3.15 -27.69 -11.00
C ALA A 258 -1.81 -26.96 -11.17
N SER A 259 -1.59 -26.41 -12.37
CA SER A 259 -0.38 -25.66 -12.73
C SER A 259 -0.21 -24.36 -11.95
N ASN A 260 -1.27 -23.79 -11.39
CA ASN A 260 -1.22 -22.63 -10.49
C ASN A 260 -0.86 -23.02 -9.03
N GLY A 261 -0.57 -24.30 -8.78
CA GLY A 261 -0.22 -24.83 -7.46
C GLY A 261 -1.40 -25.01 -6.52
N LEU A 262 -2.65 -24.96 -7.00
CA LEU A 262 -3.82 -25.39 -6.23
C LEU A 262 -3.84 -26.92 -6.17
N CYS A 263 -4.01 -27.49 -4.99
CA CYS A 263 -4.02 -28.93 -4.77
C CYS A 263 -5.32 -29.41 -4.09
N GLU A 264 -5.64 -30.70 -4.24
CA GLU A 264 -6.73 -31.31 -3.51
C GLU A 264 -6.53 -31.23 -1.99
N GLY A 265 -7.62 -30.98 -1.26
CA GLY A 265 -7.62 -30.84 0.20
C GLY A 265 -7.28 -29.46 0.72
N GLU A 266 -6.89 -28.50 -0.12
CA GLU A 266 -6.62 -27.13 0.30
C GLU A 266 -7.90 -26.36 0.65
N ASN A 267 -7.79 -25.46 1.64
CA ASN A 267 -8.84 -24.49 1.95
C ASN A 267 -8.72 -23.29 0.99
N VAL A 268 -9.85 -22.87 0.45
CA VAL A 268 -9.93 -21.88 -0.62
C VAL A 268 -11.10 -20.92 -0.41
N MET A 269 -11.01 -19.76 -1.05
CA MET A 269 -12.13 -18.88 -1.29
C MET A 269 -12.52 -18.96 -2.77
N ALA A 270 -13.82 -18.99 -3.05
CA ALA A 270 -14.37 -18.86 -4.39
C ALA A 270 -15.24 -17.60 -4.49
N TYR A 271 -15.08 -16.84 -5.58
CA TYR A 271 -16.02 -15.75 -5.89
C TYR A 271 -17.39 -16.33 -6.29
N PRO A 272 -18.47 -15.55 -6.07
CA PRO A 272 -19.79 -15.94 -6.54
C PRO A 272 -19.82 -16.05 -8.07
N VAL A 273 -20.69 -16.94 -8.55
CA VAL A 273 -21.00 -17.07 -9.97
C VAL A 273 -22.33 -16.37 -10.22
N GLY A 274 -22.35 -15.43 -11.17
CA GLY A 274 -23.56 -14.68 -11.53
C GLY A 274 -23.79 -13.44 -10.66
N THR A 275 -25.06 -13.21 -10.27
CA THR A 275 -25.49 -12.00 -9.53
C THR A 275 -25.36 -12.13 -8.01
N GLN A 276 -24.86 -13.26 -7.52
CA GLN A 276 -24.64 -13.45 -6.09
C GLN A 276 -23.48 -12.57 -5.63
N SER A 277 -23.58 -12.01 -4.43
CA SER A 277 -22.55 -11.14 -3.84
C SER A 277 -21.72 -11.85 -2.77
N LYS A 278 -22.01 -13.12 -2.47
CA LYS A 278 -21.39 -13.86 -1.37
C LYS A 278 -20.17 -14.63 -1.88
N ASN A 279 -19.03 -14.41 -1.22
CA ASN A 279 -17.85 -15.26 -1.38
C ASN A 279 -18.08 -16.58 -0.63
N TYR A 280 -17.58 -17.67 -1.19
CA TYR A 280 -17.71 -19.01 -0.62
C TYR A 280 -16.37 -19.46 -0.07
N MET A 281 -16.34 -19.85 1.20
CA MET A 281 -15.18 -20.52 1.79
C MET A 281 -15.40 -22.02 1.70
N GLY A 282 -14.35 -22.77 1.41
CA GLY A 282 -14.49 -24.18 1.13
C GLY A 282 -13.20 -24.96 1.08
N LYS A 283 -13.35 -26.27 0.90
CA LYS A 283 -12.26 -27.21 0.72
C LYS A 283 -12.27 -27.78 -0.68
N VAL A 284 -11.11 -27.84 -1.34
CA VAL A 284 -10.97 -28.50 -2.64
C VAL A 284 -11.13 -30.01 -2.45
N MET A 285 -12.12 -30.59 -3.13
CA MET A 285 -12.40 -32.03 -3.09
C MET A 285 -11.78 -32.77 -4.27
N ALA A 286 -11.76 -32.15 -5.45
CA ALA A 286 -11.10 -32.67 -6.64
C ALA A 286 -10.72 -31.54 -7.60
N ILE A 287 -9.63 -31.74 -8.35
CA ILE A 287 -9.20 -30.82 -9.42
C ILE A 287 -9.16 -31.62 -10.73
N TYR A 288 -9.54 -30.99 -11.83
CA TYR A 288 -9.60 -31.65 -13.14
C TYR A 288 -8.77 -30.92 -14.19
N SER A 289 -8.27 -31.68 -15.17
CA SER A 289 -7.38 -31.19 -16.23
C SER A 289 -8.01 -30.15 -17.16
N ASN A 290 -9.35 -30.02 -17.14
CA ASN A 290 -10.10 -29.00 -17.87
C ASN A 290 -10.32 -27.72 -17.03
N ASN A 291 -9.50 -27.49 -16.00
CA ASN A 291 -9.57 -26.34 -15.09
C ASN A 291 -10.84 -26.26 -14.22
N MET A 292 -11.61 -27.34 -14.12
CA MET A 292 -12.71 -27.42 -13.17
C MET A 292 -12.20 -27.87 -11.81
N VAL A 293 -12.81 -27.33 -10.75
CA VAL A 293 -12.54 -27.66 -9.36
C VAL A 293 -13.87 -28.04 -8.72
N LYS A 294 -13.92 -29.22 -8.11
CA LYS A 294 -15.00 -29.62 -7.20
C LYS A 294 -14.61 -29.18 -5.80
N MET A 295 -15.37 -28.29 -5.20
CA MET A 295 -15.15 -27.80 -3.84
C MET A 295 -16.35 -28.08 -2.95
N ARG A 296 -16.12 -28.25 -1.66
CA ARG A 296 -17.17 -28.33 -0.64
C ARG A 296 -17.24 -27.01 0.11
N ASP A 297 -18.41 -26.43 0.15
CA ASP A 297 -18.70 -25.19 0.88
C ASP A 297 -18.70 -25.44 2.39
N GLU A 298 -18.07 -24.55 3.15
CA GLU A 298 -18.01 -24.63 4.62
C GLU A 298 -19.33 -24.21 5.29
N ASP A 299 -20.15 -23.38 4.64
CA ASP A 299 -21.39 -22.85 5.23
C ASP A 299 -22.52 -23.89 5.20
N ASP A 300 -22.71 -24.58 4.07
CA ASP A 300 -23.82 -25.51 3.87
C ASP A 300 -23.40 -26.95 3.55
N GLY A 301 -22.09 -27.22 3.47
CA GLY A 301 -21.53 -28.55 3.21
C GLY A 301 -21.76 -29.07 1.79
N LYS A 302 -22.38 -28.29 0.89
CA LYS A 302 -22.68 -28.74 -0.47
C LYS A 302 -21.45 -28.70 -1.35
N GLU A 303 -21.48 -29.54 -2.38
CA GLU A 303 -20.42 -29.64 -3.36
C GLU A 303 -20.76 -28.83 -4.61
N TYR A 304 -19.78 -28.05 -5.07
CA TYR A 304 -19.92 -27.15 -6.19
C TYR A 304 -18.77 -27.35 -7.16
N PHE A 305 -19.09 -27.27 -8.46
CA PHE A 305 -18.08 -27.13 -9.50
C PHE A 305 -17.84 -25.65 -9.80
N ARG A 306 -16.58 -25.26 -9.90
CA ARG A 306 -16.11 -23.90 -10.21
C ARG A 306 -14.93 -23.94 -11.16
N ASP A 307 -14.81 -22.93 -12.02
CA ASP A 307 -13.60 -22.73 -12.81
C ASP A 307 -12.45 -22.33 -11.86
N ILE A 308 -11.27 -22.91 -12.05
CA ILE A 308 -10.10 -22.64 -11.22
C ILE A 308 -9.73 -21.15 -11.14
N LYS A 309 -10.10 -20.35 -12.15
CA LYS A 309 -9.85 -18.90 -12.20
C LYS A 309 -10.56 -18.13 -11.09
N VAL A 310 -11.69 -18.63 -10.61
CA VAL A 310 -12.44 -18.00 -9.51
C VAL A 310 -12.12 -18.61 -8.14
N ILE A 311 -11.19 -19.58 -8.10
CA ILE A 311 -10.71 -20.21 -6.87
C ILE A 311 -9.39 -19.57 -6.44
N HIS A 312 -9.36 -19.11 -5.20
CA HIS A 312 -8.21 -18.45 -4.62
C HIS A 312 -7.72 -19.24 -3.41
N ARG A 313 -6.49 -19.74 -3.49
CA ARG A 313 -5.86 -20.49 -2.40
C ARG A 313 -5.58 -19.61 -1.19
N LYS A 314 -5.60 -20.22 0.00
CA LYS A 314 -5.14 -19.60 1.24
C LYS A 314 -3.62 -19.44 1.22
N LEU A 315 -3.15 -18.31 1.74
CA LEU A 315 -1.73 -17.96 1.90
C LEU A 315 -1.42 -17.73 3.38
N ASN A 316 -0.18 -17.98 3.78
CA ASN A 316 0.30 -17.62 5.11
C ASN A 316 0.64 -16.12 5.22
N CYS A 317 1.21 -15.57 4.15
CA CYS A 317 1.58 -14.17 4.02
C CYS A 317 1.38 -13.70 2.58
N LEU A 318 1.05 -12.43 2.44
CA LEU A 318 1.06 -11.71 1.17
C LEU A 318 1.69 -10.34 1.43
N GLU A 319 2.79 -10.05 0.71
CA GLU A 319 3.63 -8.87 0.97
C GLU A 319 4.14 -8.87 2.42
N SER A 320 3.95 -7.76 3.16
CA SER A 320 4.34 -7.64 4.56
C SER A 320 3.26 -8.10 5.55
N LEU A 321 2.08 -8.51 5.06
CA LEU A 321 0.93 -8.92 5.89
C LEU A 321 0.86 -10.44 5.98
N CYS A 322 0.77 -10.94 7.21
CA CYS A 322 0.71 -12.37 7.51
C CYS A 322 -0.52 -12.70 8.36
N VAL A 323 -0.95 -13.96 8.29
CA VAL A 323 -1.96 -14.50 9.21
C VAL A 323 -1.49 -14.30 10.65
N LYS A 324 -2.42 -13.89 11.52
CA LYS A 324 -2.24 -13.45 12.92
C LYS A 324 -1.66 -12.05 13.14
N ASP A 325 -1.24 -11.33 12.09
CA ASP A 325 -0.84 -9.94 12.27
C ASP A 325 -2.01 -9.09 12.80
N ARG A 326 -1.70 -8.18 13.72
CA ARG A 326 -2.63 -7.11 14.10
C ARG A 326 -2.62 -6.04 13.03
N VAL A 327 -3.80 -5.59 12.64
CA VAL A 327 -3.99 -4.60 11.59
C VAL A 327 -5.02 -3.57 12.01
N LEU A 328 -4.94 -2.41 11.36
CA LEU A 328 -6.03 -1.46 11.29
C LEU A 328 -6.70 -1.62 9.94
N SER A 329 -7.99 -1.92 9.92
CA SER A 329 -8.80 -2.02 8.71
C SER A 329 -9.60 -0.75 8.50
N ARG A 330 -9.56 -0.20 7.28
CA ARG A 330 -10.40 0.94 6.88
C ARG A 330 -11.74 0.43 6.36
N SER A 331 -12.83 1.09 6.74
CA SER A 331 -14.15 0.84 6.16
C SER A 331 -14.17 1.09 4.65
N ASN A 332 -15.09 0.45 3.93
CA ASN A 332 -15.19 0.60 2.48
C ASN A 332 -15.56 2.04 2.04
N ASP A 333 -16.31 2.78 2.87
CA ASP A 333 -16.61 4.21 2.66
C ASP A 333 -15.46 5.13 3.09
N GLY A 334 -14.39 4.56 3.67
CA GLY A 334 -13.21 5.26 4.11
C GLY A 334 -13.38 6.13 5.37
N SER A 335 -14.56 6.12 6.01
CA SER A 335 -14.91 7.00 7.13
C SER A 335 -14.44 6.52 8.49
N LYS A 336 -14.21 5.22 8.65
CA LYS A 336 -13.89 4.58 9.93
C LYS A 336 -12.70 3.64 9.83
N TYR A 337 -12.08 3.42 10.98
CA TYR A 337 -11.01 2.46 11.16
C TYR A 337 -11.36 1.50 12.28
N TYR A 338 -11.08 0.22 12.06
CA TYR A 338 -11.35 -0.87 12.99
C TYR A 338 -10.04 -1.61 13.27
N GLY A 339 -9.69 -1.76 14.55
CA GLY A 339 -8.61 -2.67 14.93
C GLY A 339 -9.04 -4.10 14.68
N GLY A 340 -8.11 -4.96 14.31
CA GLY A 340 -8.42 -6.38 14.12
C GLY A 340 -7.18 -7.24 13.93
N LYS A 341 -7.44 -8.51 13.62
CA LYS A 341 -6.41 -9.53 13.36
C LYS A 341 -6.69 -10.26 12.06
N ILE A 342 -5.66 -10.45 11.23
CA ILE A 342 -5.78 -11.26 10.01
C ILE A 342 -5.96 -12.74 10.42
N GLU A 343 -7.07 -13.35 10.00
CA GLU A 343 -7.33 -14.79 10.18
C GLU A 343 -6.87 -15.56 8.94
N GLU A 344 -7.13 -15.02 7.75
CA GLU A 344 -6.87 -15.69 6.48
C GLU A 344 -6.46 -14.70 5.40
N ILE A 345 -5.64 -15.17 4.46
CA ILE A 345 -5.16 -14.39 3.31
C ILE A 345 -5.40 -15.23 2.08
N TYR A 346 -5.87 -14.61 1.01
CA TYR A 346 -6.16 -15.28 -0.25
C TYR A 346 -5.27 -14.75 -1.38
N SER A 347 -4.96 -15.64 -2.33
CA SER A 347 -4.06 -15.32 -3.46
C SER A 347 -4.50 -14.16 -4.37
N ASN A 348 -5.76 -13.74 -4.29
CA ASN A 348 -6.28 -12.57 -5.00
C ASN A 348 -6.15 -11.25 -4.20
N GLY A 349 -5.45 -11.25 -3.06
CA GLY A 349 -5.29 -10.05 -2.24
C GLY A 349 -6.46 -9.72 -1.32
N MET A 350 -7.39 -10.66 -1.14
CA MET A 350 -8.42 -10.57 -0.11
C MET A 350 -7.90 -11.10 1.22
N PHE A 351 -8.28 -10.44 2.30
CA PHE A 351 -7.89 -10.74 3.67
C PHE A 351 -9.16 -10.89 4.51
N ALA A 352 -9.26 -11.99 5.24
CA ALA A 352 -10.28 -12.17 6.26
C ALA A 352 -9.74 -11.61 7.58
N VAL A 353 -10.33 -10.51 8.06
CA VAL A 353 -9.91 -9.80 9.27
C VAL A 353 -11.00 -9.95 10.32
N ARG A 354 -10.63 -10.46 11.50
CA ARG A 354 -11.51 -10.43 12.68
C ARG A 354 -11.40 -9.05 13.32
N ASP A 355 -12.48 -8.29 13.31
CA ASP A 355 -12.50 -6.95 13.91
C ASP A 355 -12.61 -7.07 15.45
N ASP A 356 -11.88 -6.22 16.17
CA ASP A 356 -11.74 -6.26 17.64
C ASP A 356 -13.02 -5.80 18.36
N ASP A 357 -13.91 -5.05 17.69
CA ASP A 357 -15.09 -4.43 18.29
C ASP A 357 -16.29 -5.39 18.39
N ASP A 358 -16.55 -6.18 17.35
CA ASP A 358 -17.68 -7.12 17.30
C ASP A 358 -17.27 -8.59 17.09
N SER A 359 -15.96 -8.86 17.02
CA SER A 359 -15.38 -10.20 16.84
C SER A 359 -15.80 -10.92 15.54
N LYS A 360 -16.46 -10.24 14.60
CA LYS A 360 -16.83 -10.81 13.30
C LYS A 360 -15.68 -10.73 12.32
N VAL A 361 -15.73 -11.63 11.35
CA VAL A 361 -14.74 -11.71 10.26
C VAL A 361 -15.28 -10.96 9.06
N TYR A 362 -14.49 -10.02 8.57
CA TYR A 362 -14.79 -9.26 7.38
C TYR A 362 -13.73 -9.43 6.32
N LEU A 363 -14.16 -9.46 5.07
CA LEU A 363 -13.26 -9.47 3.92
C LEU A 363 -12.83 -8.04 3.57
N ARG A 364 -11.52 -7.84 3.42
CA ARG A 364 -10.88 -6.55 3.09
C ARG A 364 -9.83 -6.76 2.00
N VAL A 365 -9.55 -5.72 1.23
CA VAL A 365 -8.41 -5.67 0.30
C VAL A 365 -7.17 -5.12 1.00
N SER A 366 -5.96 -5.48 0.54
CA SER A 366 -4.69 -5.03 1.15
C SER A 366 -4.58 -3.52 1.33
N GLN A 367 -5.09 -2.74 0.38
CA GLN A 367 -5.06 -1.27 0.39
C GLN A 367 -5.78 -0.65 1.59
N ASN A 368 -6.71 -1.37 2.20
CA ASN A 368 -7.46 -0.94 3.36
C ASN A 368 -6.88 -1.49 4.67
N LEU A 369 -5.73 -2.17 4.64
CA LEU A 369 -5.10 -2.77 5.81
C LEU A 369 -3.76 -2.13 6.11
N PHE A 370 -3.58 -1.73 7.38
CA PHE A 370 -2.35 -1.13 7.86
C PHE A 370 -1.79 -2.00 8.98
N LYS A 371 -0.57 -2.51 8.77
CA LYS A 371 0.07 -3.42 9.71
C LYS A 371 0.40 -2.68 11.01
N SER A 372 0.12 -3.31 12.14
CA SER A 372 0.61 -2.83 13.43
C SER A 372 2.12 -3.05 13.53
N VAL A 373 2.84 -2.01 13.95
CA VAL A 373 4.28 -2.03 14.16
C VAL A 373 4.59 -1.66 15.61
N GLN A 374 5.76 -2.06 16.11
CA GLN A 374 6.13 -1.75 17.50
C GLN A 374 6.40 -0.25 17.71
N CYS A 375 7.03 0.39 16.72
CA CYS A 375 7.41 1.80 16.74
C CYS A 375 7.25 2.42 15.36
N HIS A 376 6.82 3.68 15.33
CA HIS A 376 6.83 4.53 14.16
C HIS A 376 8.23 5.11 13.94
N SER A 377 8.55 5.53 12.72
CA SER A 377 9.83 6.15 12.37
C SER A 377 10.11 7.47 13.13
N SER A 378 9.08 8.10 13.69
CA SER A 378 9.20 9.29 14.57
C SER A 378 9.63 8.96 16.01
N GLY A 379 9.81 7.68 16.35
CA GLY A 379 10.18 7.24 17.70
C GLY A 379 9.01 7.04 18.68
N LEU A 380 7.77 7.14 18.20
CA LEU A 380 6.56 6.79 18.94
C LEU A 380 6.38 5.26 18.93
N CYS A 381 6.32 4.65 20.10
CA CYS A 381 6.20 3.21 20.30
C CYS A 381 4.97 2.85 21.13
N ILE A 382 4.47 1.62 20.97
CA ILE A 382 3.41 1.08 21.83
C ILE A 382 3.88 1.11 23.30
N LYS A 383 2.99 1.52 24.21
CA LYS A 383 3.20 1.80 25.65
C LYS A 383 3.90 3.12 25.98
N ASP A 384 4.32 3.91 24.98
CA ASP A 384 4.83 5.25 25.29
C ASP A 384 3.73 6.10 25.93
N ARG A 385 4.13 6.88 26.94
CA ARG A 385 3.32 7.98 27.45
C ARG A 385 3.40 9.15 26.49
N VAL A 386 2.25 9.71 26.17
CA VAL A 386 2.13 10.74 25.13
C VAL A 386 1.14 11.82 25.54
N MET A 387 1.27 12.96 24.89
CA MET A 387 0.26 13.98 24.78
C MET A 387 -0.20 14.02 23.32
N SER A 388 -1.50 13.98 23.07
CA SER A 388 -2.07 14.13 21.73
C SER A 388 -2.89 15.40 21.60
N LYS A 389 -2.86 16.04 20.43
CA LYS A 389 -3.69 17.21 20.12
C LYS A 389 -4.91 16.79 19.30
N SER A 390 -6.09 17.22 19.73
CA SER A 390 -7.33 17.13 18.94
C SER A 390 -7.99 18.50 18.98
N THR A 391 -8.17 19.09 17.80
CA THR A 391 -8.57 20.50 17.62
C THR A 391 -7.70 21.44 18.47
N ASP A 392 -8.27 22.07 19.50
CA ASP A 392 -7.61 23.04 20.39
C ASP A 392 -7.31 22.46 21.77
N LYS A 393 -7.58 21.16 21.98
CA LYS A 393 -7.40 20.47 23.24
C LYS A 393 -6.24 19.50 23.16
N TYR A 394 -5.56 19.35 24.30
CA TYR A 394 -4.53 18.35 24.50
C TYR A 394 -5.06 17.27 25.44
N TYR A 395 -4.76 16.02 25.11
CA TYR A 395 -5.16 14.84 25.85
C TYR A 395 -3.92 14.06 26.21
N PHE A 396 -3.82 13.64 27.47
CA PHE A 396 -2.74 12.76 27.92
C PHE A 396 -3.18 11.32 27.78
N GLY A 397 -2.23 10.44 27.49
CA GLY A 397 -2.57 9.04 27.28
C GLY A 397 -1.37 8.15 27.08
N THR A 398 -1.69 6.91 26.71
CA THR A 398 -0.69 5.88 26.40
C THR A 398 -0.92 5.33 25.00
N VAL A 399 0.14 5.18 24.21
CA VAL A 399 0.03 4.57 22.87
C VAL A 399 -0.37 3.10 22.99
N THR A 400 -1.51 2.72 22.43
CA THR A 400 -2.02 1.34 22.40
C THR A 400 -1.84 0.66 21.05
N GLY A 401 -1.60 1.43 20.00
CA GLY A 401 -1.31 0.88 18.66
C GLY A 401 -0.54 1.88 17.80
N VAL A 402 0.35 1.36 16.97
CA VAL A 402 1.07 2.13 15.95
C VAL A 402 0.92 1.38 14.64
N TYR A 403 0.55 2.09 13.57
CA TYR A 403 0.24 1.47 12.28
C TYR A 403 1.10 2.02 11.14
N SER A 404 1.29 1.21 10.11
CA SER A 404 2.19 1.50 8.97
C SER A 404 1.79 2.73 8.14
N ASN A 405 0.57 3.23 8.28
CA ASN A 405 0.12 4.47 7.63
C ASN A 405 0.35 5.73 8.49
N GLY A 406 1.02 5.62 9.63
CA GLY A 406 1.27 6.74 10.55
C GLY A 406 0.16 6.98 11.58
N LEU A 407 -0.97 6.28 11.50
CA LEU A 407 -1.98 6.38 12.55
C LEU A 407 -1.45 5.78 13.87
N ILE A 408 -1.66 6.54 14.94
CA ILE A 408 -1.30 6.18 16.31
C ILE A 408 -2.59 6.11 17.12
N TYR A 409 -2.84 4.99 17.77
CA TYR A 409 -3.93 4.84 18.72
C TYR A 409 -3.43 5.22 20.10
N VAL A 410 -4.08 6.22 20.71
CA VAL A 410 -3.79 6.71 22.06
C VAL A 410 -4.98 6.39 22.94
N ARG A 411 -4.74 5.67 24.04
CA ARG A 411 -5.71 5.51 25.12
C ARG A 411 -5.66 6.75 26.00
N ASP A 412 -6.69 7.59 25.91
CA ASP A 412 -6.79 8.83 26.67
C ASP A 412 -7.00 8.52 28.16
N ASP A 413 -6.31 9.26 29.03
CA ASP A 413 -6.38 9.05 30.48
C ASP A 413 -7.72 9.49 31.08
N ASP A 414 -8.42 10.45 30.42
CA ASP A 414 -9.65 11.05 30.92
C ASP A 414 -10.84 10.08 30.93
N ASP A 415 -11.00 9.30 29.85
CA ASP A 415 -12.14 8.38 29.68
C ASP A 415 -11.72 6.93 29.41
N GLY A 416 -10.42 6.66 29.32
CA GLY A 416 -9.86 5.34 29.08
C GLY A 416 -10.13 4.78 27.68
N LYS A 417 -10.72 5.55 26.75
CA LYS A 417 -10.99 5.12 25.37
C LYS A 417 -9.77 5.34 24.49
N SER A 418 -9.68 4.56 23.41
CA SER A 418 -8.61 4.70 22.43
C SER A 418 -9.08 5.50 21.22
N TYR A 419 -8.29 6.50 20.84
CA TYR A 419 -8.54 7.35 19.70
C TYR A 419 -7.42 7.27 18.67
N ALA A 420 -7.79 7.21 17.39
CA ALA A 420 -6.85 7.34 16.29
C ALA A 420 -6.39 8.81 16.16
N ARG A 421 -5.08 9.01 16.08
CA ARG A 421 -4.43 10.31 15.89
C ARG A 421 -3.37 10.17 14.80
N GLN A 422 -3.17 11.22 14.01
CA GLN A 422 -2.03 11.29 13.10
C GLN A 422 -0.74 11.46 13.91
N GLN A 423 0.36 10.85 13.48
CA GLN A 423 1.63 10.89 14.22
C GLN A 423 2.15 12.30 14.50
N ASN A 424 1.85 13.27 13.63
CA ASN A 424 2.31 14.66 13.75
C ASN A 424 1.59 15.46 14.85
N VAL A 425 0.51 14.92 15.43
CA VAL A 425 -0.22 15.52 16.56
C VAL A 425 -0.04 14.73 17.86
N VAL A 426 0.90 13.78 17.89
CA VAL A 426 1.21 12.98 19.07
C VAL A 426 2.65 13.25 19.50
N PHE A 427 2.81 13.66 20.75
CA PHE A 427 4.07 14.08 21.34
C PHE A 427 4.48 13.12 22.45
N LYS A 428 5.64 12.49 22.32
CA LYS A 428 6.19 11.54 23.30
C LYS A 428 6.63 12.26 24.57
N GLU A 429 6.28 11.72 25.73
CA GLU A 429 6.82 12.17 27.01
C GLU A 429 8.33 11.87 27.06
N VAL A 430 9.12 12.88 27.39
CA VAL A 430 10.58 12.82 27.51
C VAL A 430 10.99 13.29 28.89
N LYS A 431 12.19 12.89 29.33
CA LYS A 431 12.70 13.26 30.66
C LYS A 431 12.73 14.77 30.88
N CYS A 432 13.19 15.50 29.86
CA CYS A 432 13.21 16.96 29.81
C CYS A 432 13.03 17.43 28.36
N ALA A 433 12.39 18.57 28.14
CA ALA A 433 12.27 19.20 26.82
C ALA A 433 12.69 20.67 26.91
N ASN A 434 13.65 21.07 26.06
CA ASN A 434 14.27 22.41 26.11
C ASN A 434 14.76 22.78 27.52
N GLY A 435 15.28 21.76 28.21
CA GLY A 435 15.80 21.79 29.56
C GLY A 435 14.76 21.96 30.69
N PHE A 436 13.46 22.05 30.39
CA PHE A 436 12.41 21.93 31.40
C PHE A 436 12.18 20.44 31.70
N CYS A 437 12.36 20.05 32.96
CA CYS A 437 12.23 18.69 33.44
C CYS A 437 11.02 18.57 34.38
N ARG A 438 10.46 17.36 34.51
CA ARG A 438 9.39 17.09 35.49
C ARG A 438 9.83 17.48 36.89
N GLY A 439 8.98 18.23 37.59
CA GLY A 439 9.24 18.75 38.93
C GLY A 439 9.83 20.16 38.97
N ASP A 440 10.32 20.70 37.85
CA ASP A 440 10.87 22.06 37.79
C ASP A 440 9.81 23.11 38.15
N ARG A 441 10.26 24.18 38.82
CA ARG A 441 9.45 25.38 39.09
C ARG A 441 9.55 26.32 37.91
N VAL A 442 8.40 26.74 37.40
CA VAL A 442 8.31 27.59 36.21
C VAL A 442 7.35 28.75 36.43
N LEU A 443 7.61 29.83 35.70
CA LEU A 443 6.69 30.94 35.52
C LEU A 443 6.23 30.92 34.06
N SER A 444 4.92 30.87 33.84
CA SER A 444 4.34 30.89 32.50
C SER A 444 3.76 32.27 32.18
N THR A 445 4.09 32.79 31.01
CA THR A 445 3.56 34.09 30.53
C THR A 445 2.32 33.86 29.68
N LEU A 446 1.22 34.54 30.00
CA LEU A 446 -0.02 34.54 29.22
C LEU A 446 0.01 35.66 28.17
N SER A 447 -0.84 35.55 27.14
CA SER A 447 -0.95 36.54 26.06
C SER A 447 -1.35 37.94 26.54
N ASN A 448 -1.98 38.06 27.70
CA ASN A 448 -2.33 39.33 28.34
C ASN A 448 -1.24 39.89 29.27
N GLY A 449 -0.03 39.32 29.26
CA GLY A 449 1.08 39.72 30.11
C GLY A 449 0.97 39.30 31.57
N ARG A 450 -0.07 38.56 31.96
CA ARG A 450 -0.15 37.94 33.29
C ARG A 450 0.79 36.73 33.37
N TYR A 451 1.28 36.48 34.57
CA TYR A 451 2.12 35.33 34.87
C TYR A 451 1.43 34.44 35.89
N TYR A 452 1.64 33.14 35.79
CA TYR A 452 1.29 32.20 36.85
C TYR A 452 2.48 31.29 37.14
N ALA A 453 2.67 31.01 38.42
CA ALA A 453 3.68 30.07 38.89
C ALA A 453 3.12 28.65 38.84
N GLY A 454 4.00 27.68 38.60
CA GLY A 454 3.59 26.30 38.57
C GLY A 454 4.74 25.32 38.64
N ARG A 455 4.41 24.04 38.58
CA ARG A 455 5.36 22.94 38.53
C ARG A 455 5.17 22.13 37.25
N VAL A 456 6.26 21.78 36.59
CA VAL A 456 6.23 20.91 35.40
C VAL A 456 5.75 19.51 35.80
N GLU A 457 4.64 19.06 35.21
CA GLU A 457 4.10 17.70 35.38
C GLU A 457 4.65 16.73 34.33
N GLY A 458 4.93 17.22 33.12
CA GLY A 458 5.44 16.43 32.01
C GLY A 458 6.10 17.30 30.94
N ALA A 459 7.10 16.74 30.27
CA ALA A 459 7.78 17.37 29.15
C ALA A 459 7.63 16.48 27.92
N TYR A 460 7.33 17.06 26.77
CA TYR A 460 6.99 16.30 25.56
C TYR A 460 7.85 16.71 24.36
N SER A 461 8.09 15.77 23.45
CA SER A 461 8.75 16.00 22.18
C SER A 461 8.07 17.15 21.43
N GLY A 462 8.83 17.99 20.72
CA GLY A 462 8.29 19.21 20.11
C GLY A 462 8.23 20.42 21.06
N GLY A 463 8.74 20.27 22.29
CA GLY A 463 8.93 21.40 23.21
C GLY A 463 7.64 21.86 23.89
N MET A 464 6.66 20.96 24.02
CA MET A 464 5.43 21.18 24.76
C MET A 464 5.60 20.70 26.20
N ILE A 465 5.13 21.49 27.17
CA ILE A 465 5.31 21.26 28.60
C ILE A 465 3.94 21.33 29.26
N SER A 466 3.59 20.32 30.07
CA SER A 466 2.42 20.38 30.96
C SER A 466 2.83 20.95 32.32
N VAL A 467 2.14 21.98 32.77
CA VAL A 467 2.43 22.72 34.00
C VAL A 467 1.20 22.68 34.88
N ARG A 468 1.34 22.17 36.11
CA ARG A 468 0.32 22.34 37.15
C ARG A 468 0.45 23.75 37.72
N ASP A 469 -0.62 24.51 37.57
CA ASP A 469 -0.75 25.86 38.12
C ASP A 469 -0.89 25.79 39.65
N ASP A 470 -0.19 26.66 40.35
CA ASP A 470 -0.25 26.73 41.81
C ASP A 470 -1.56 27.36 42.31
N ASP A 471 -2.20 28.22 41.51
CA ASP A 471 -3.37 28.99 41.94
C ASP A 471 -4.65 28.13 41.95
N ASP A 472 -4.87 27.35 40.89
CA ASP A 472 -6.08 26.54 40.72
C ASP A 472 -5.84 25.03 40.68
N GLY A 473 -4.59 24.59 40.75
CA GLY A 473 -4.18 23.18 40.73
C GLY A 473 -4.40 22.47 39.39
N LYS A 474 -4.85 23.17 38.34
CA LYS A 474 -5.13 22.59 37.02
C LYS A 474 -3.85 22.46 36.20
N VAL A 475 -3.87 21.55 35.25
CA VAL A 475 -2.75 21.31 34.33
C VAL A 475 -2.98 22.04 33.03
N TYR A 476 -2.05 22.91 32.67
CA TYR A 476 -2.04 23.65 31.42
C TYR A 476 -0.88 23.20 30.54
N VAL A 477 -1.14 23.00 29.25
CA VAL A 477 -0.10 22.73 28.26
C VAL A 477 0.39 24.05 27.66
N ARG A 478 1.71 24.24 27.61
CA ARG A 478 2.36 25.44 27.09
C ARG A 478 3.58 25.08 26.24
N PRO A 479 3.88 25.84 25.18
CA PRO A 479 5.18 25.73 24.53
C PRO A 479 6.27 26.24 25.48
N HIS A 480 7.45 25.61 25.44
CA HIS A 480 8.59 26.01 26.27
C HIS A 480 9.00 27.48 26.12
N THR A 481 8.68 28.12 24.98
CA THR A 481 9.04 29.52 24.68
C THR A 481 8.31 30.54 25.54
N VAL A 482 7.19 30.17 26.18
CA VAL A 482 6.46 31.06 27.11
C VAL A 482 6.76 30.76 28.57
N LEU A 483 7.69 29.84 28.85
CA LEU A 483 8.08 29.44 30.19
C LEU A 483 9.45 30.01 30.56
N SER A 484 9.58 30.44 31.80
CA SER A 484 10.85 30.80 32.42
C SER A 484 11.06 29.93 33.66
N ARG A 485 12.29 29.47 33.91
CA ARG A 485 12.60 28.74 35.15
C ARG A 485 12.72 29.71 36.31
N ALA A 486 12.14 29.36 37.45
CA ALA A 486 12.48 30.01 38.70
C ALA A 486 13.93 29.66 39.03
N ARG A 487 14.75 30.67 39.35
CA ARG A 487 16.13 30.48 39.80
C ARG A 487 16.18 30.06 41.25
#